data_AF-A0A3D2IC93-F1
#
_entry.id   AF-A0A3D2IC93-F1
#
_cell.length_a   1.000
_cell.length_b   1.000
_cell.length_c   1.000
_cell.angle_alpha   90.00
_cell.angle_beta   90.00
_cell.angle_gamma   90.00
#
_symmetry.space_group_name_H-M   'P 1'
#
loop_
_entity.id
_entity.type
_entity.pdbx_description
1 polymer ?
#
loop_
_entity_poly.entity_id
_entity_poly.type
_entity_poly.pdbx_seq_one_letter_code
_entity_poly.pdbx_strand_id
1 'polypeptide(L)' 'MKFTRFYTQADWNTPYDSMKFESRTSEIKNPDGSQVFHMSNVQVPDSWSQVATDIIAQKYFRKAGVPAKLKKVSEKG' A
#
# COMPACT_ATOMS: atom_id res chain seq x y z
N MET A 1 28.63 -18.02 0.48
CA MET A 1 27.59 -18.47 1.44
C MET A 1 26.47 -19.15 0.63
N LYS A 2 26.16 -20.43 0.89
CA LYS A 2 25.03 -21.13 0.26
C LYS A 2 23.90 -21.23 1.28
N PHE A 3 22.71 -20.78 0.92
CA PHE A 3 21.50 -20.94 1.74
C PHE A 3 20.36 -21.42 0.83
N THR A 4 19.49 -22.28 1.37
CA THR A 4 18.34 -22.82 0.64
C THR A 4 17.22 -21.80 0.67
N ARG A 5 16.63 -21.50 -0.50
CA ARG A 5 15.45 -20.64 -0.61
C ARG A 5 14.19 -21.51 -0.60
N PHE A 6 13.18 -21.10 0.18
CA PHE A 6 11.90 -21.80 0.26
C PHE A 6 10.74 -21.04 -0.41
N TYR A 7 10.78 -19.70 -0.37
CA TYR A 7 9.67 -18.84 -0.82
C TYR A 7 10.08 -17.87 -1.93
N THR A 8 11.32 -17.94 -2.40
CA THR A 8 11.88 -17.06 -3.44
C THR A 8 12.70 -17.86 -4.44
N GLN A 9 12.77 -17.39 -5.67
CA GLN A 9 13.59 -18.01 -6.72
C GLN A 9 14.81 -17.15 -7.03
N ALA A 10 15.87 -17.78 -7.53
CA ALA A 10 17.15 -17.11 -7.74
C ALA A 10 17.14 -16.13 -8.93
N ASP A 11 16.23 -16.36 -9.87
CA ASP A 11 15.99 -15.59 -11.09
C ASP A 11 14.95 -14.47 -10.92
N TRP A 12 14.30 -14.37 -9.76
CA TRP A 12 13.43 -13.24 -9.46
C TRP A 12 14.23 -11.95 -9.30
N ASN A 13 13.76 -10.90 -9.97
CA ASN A 13 14.25 -9.55 -9.82
C ASN A 13 13.75 -8.92 -8.51
N THR A 14 12.51 -9.24 -8.12
CA THR A 14 11.92 -8.78 -6.87
C THR A 14 11.24 -9.91 -6.10
N PRO A 15 11.07 -9.78 -4.77
CA PRO A 15 10.30 -10.74 -3.98
C PRO A 15 8.83 -10.90 -4.42
N TYR A 16 8.32 -9.99 -5.25
CA TYR A 16 6.93 -9.93 -5.68
C TYR A 16 6.71 -10.46 -7.10
N ASP A 17 7.74 -10.99 -7.78
CA ASP A 17 7.66 -11.40 -9.18
C ASP A 17 6.61 -12.50 -9.46
N SER A 18 6.21 -13.25 -8.43
CA SER A 18 5.13 -14.25 -8.51
C SER A 18 3.74 -13.69 -8.25
N MET A 19 3.61 -12.44 -7.81
CA MET A 19 2.35 -11.79 -7.48
C MET A 19 1.95 -10.81 -8.57
N LYS A 20 0.66 -10.82 -8.92
CA LYS A 20 0.09 -9.80 -9.81
C LYS A 20 -0.52 -8.70 -8.98
N PHE A 21 -0.26 -7.47 -9.38
CA PHE A 21 -0.84 -6.28 -8.76
C PHE A 21 -1.80 -5.61 -9.72
N GLU A 22 -2.84 -5.03 -9.15
CA GLU A 22 -3.78 -4.19 -9.88
C GLU A 22 -4.11 -2.91 -9.12
N SER A 23 -4.53 -1.92 -9.89
CA SER A 23 -4.94 -0.62 -9.40
C SER A 23 -6.42 -0.66 -9.02
N ARG A 24 -6.73 -0.34 -7.76
CA ARG A 24 -8.10 -0.22 -7.27
C ARG A 24 -8.37 1.14 -6.65
N THR A 25 -9.64 1.50 -6.56
CA THR A 25 -10.12 2.68 -5.85
C THR A 25 -10.74 2.25 -4.53
N SER A 26 -10.36 2.91 -3.45
CA SER A 26 -11.03 2.83 -2.16
C SER A 26 -11.91 4.07 -1.97
N GLU A 27 -13.20 3.86 -1.74
CA GLU A 27 -14.17 4.94 -1.58
C GLU A 27 -15.13 4.63 -0.44
N ILE A 28 -15.32 5.59 0.46
CA ILE A 28 -16.31 5.53 1.53
C ILE A 28 -17.23 6.72 1.37
N LYS A 29 -18.53 6.47 1.29
CA LYS A 29 -19.59 7.47 1.18
C LYS A 29 -20.51 7.43 2.40
N ASN A 30 -21.06 8.58 2.74
CA ASN A 30 -22.17 8.70 3.67
C ASN A 30 -23.46 8.18 3.03
N PRO A 31 -24.53 7.91 3.83
CA PRO A 31 -25.83 7.50 3.29
C PRO A 31 -26.45 8.49 2.30
N ASP A 32 -26.13 9.77 2.43
CA ASP A 32 -26.55 10.84 1.50
C ASP A 32 -25.72 10.87 0.19
N GLY A 33 -24.74 9.97 0.04
CA GLY A 33 -23.84 9.88 -1.10
C GLY A 33 -22.61 10.77 -1.04
N SER A 34 -22.50 11.65 -0.03
CA SER A 34 -21.31 12.51 0.13
C SER A 34 -20.06 11.69 0.47
N GLN A 35 -18.91 12.13 -0.05
CA GLN A 35 -17.66 11.39 0.06
C GLN A 35 -16.99 11.62 1.42
N VAL A 36 -16.71 10.54 2.16
CA VAL A 36 -15.96 10.55 3.42
C VAL A 36 -14.48 10.29 3.18
N PHE A 37 -14.16 9.37 2.28
CA PHE A 37 -12.79 9.01 1.91
C PHE A 37 -12.76 8.57 0.45
N HIS A 38 -11.70 8.96 -0.25
CA HIS A 38 -11.44 8.50 -1.60
C HIS A 38 -9.94 8.43 -1.83
N MET A 39 -9.50 7.29 -2.34
CA MET A 39 -8.12 7.08 -2.78
C MET A 39 -8.14 6.22 -4.02
N SER A 40 -7.70 6.81 -5.14
CA SER A 40 -7.50 6.10 -6.40
C SER A 40 -6.08 5.52 -6.47
N ASN A 41 -5.88 4.60 -7.43
CA ASN A 41 -4.59 4.02 -7.73
C ASN A 41 -3.91 3.28 -6.57
N VAL A 42 -4.71 2.62 -5.73
CA VAL A 42 -4.22 1.73 -4.69
C VAL A 42 -3.72 0.45 -5.36
N GLN A 43 -2.40 0.28 -5.40
CA GLN A 43 -1.78 -0.94 -5.92
C GLN A 43 -1.85 -2.05 -4.87
N VAL A 44 -2.61 -3.10 -5.17
CA VAL A 44 -2.79 -4.26 -4.29
C VAL A 44 -2.66 -5.56 -5.09
N PRO A 45 -2.36 -6.70 -4.44
CA PRO A 45 -2.46 -7.99 -5.10
C PRO A 45 -3.86 -8.23 -5.66
N ASP A 46 -3.93 -8.78 -6.88
CA ASP A 46 -5.20 -9.09 -7.57
C ASP A 46 -6.12 -10.01 -6.74
N SER A 47 -5.52 -10.93 -5.98
CA SER A 47 -6.19 -11.87 -5.07
C SER A 47 -6.90 -11.22 -3.89
N TRP A 48 -6.63 -9.96 -3.57
CA TRP A 48 -7.27 -9.30 -2.43
C TRP A 48 -8.74 -8.99 -2.72
N SER A 49 -9.55 -8.88 -1.68
CA SER A 49 -10.92 -8.35 -1.82
C SER A 49 -10.92 -6.82 -1.83
N GLN A 50 -12.04 -6.23 -2.26
CA GLN A 50 -12.24 -4.78 -2.11
C GLN A 50 -12.15 -4.36 -0.63
N VAL A 51 -12.73 -5.16 0.28
CA VAL A 51 -12.65 -4.90 1.73
C VAL A 51 -11.20 -4.87 2.24
N ALA A 52 -10.33 -5.78 1.78
CA ALA A 52 -8.91 -5.76 2.13
C ALA A 52 -8.20 -4.51 1.59
N THR A 53 -8.56 -4.08 0.37
CA THR A 53 -8.09 -2.84 -0.25
C THR A 53 -8.49 -1.61 0.57
N ASP A 54 -9.74 -1.57 1.04
CA ASP A 54 -10.26 -0.47 1.84
C ASP A 54 -9.59 -0.40 3.23
N ILE A 55 -9.36 -1.56 3.86
CA ILE A 55 -8.66 -1.62 5.15
C ILE A 55 -7.24 -1.08 5.03
N ILE A 56 -6.46 -1.50 4.02
CA ILE A 56 -5.09 -1.02 3.88
C ILE A 56 -5.06 0.48 3.55
N ALA A 57 -5.95 0.94 2.67
CA ALA A 57 -6.02 2.33 2.26
C ALA A 57 -6.36 3.25 3.44
N GLN A 58 -7.34 2.87 4.25
CA GLN A 58 -7.79 3.67 5.38
C GLN A 58 -6.80 3.66 6.56
N LYS A 59 -6.18 2.52 6.86
CA LYS A 59 -5.31 2.37 8.04
C LYS A 59 -3.87 2.80 7.80
N TYR A 60 -3.30 2.48 6.63
CA TYR A 60 -1.87 2.62 6.40
C TYR A 60 -1.51 3.66 5.33
N PHE A 61 -2.37 3.88 4.34
CA PHE A 61 -2.10 4.88 3.29
C PHE A 61 -2.67 6.27 3.59
N ARG A 62 -3.53 6.38 4.61
CA ARG A 62 -4.00 7.66 5.10
C ARG A 62 -2.83 8.49 5.64
N LYS A 63 -2.57 9.65 5.01
CA LYS A 63 -1.49 10.58 5.38
C LYS A 63 -1.89 11.63 6.44
N ALA A 64 -2.94 11.36 7.24
CA ALA A 64 -3.35 12.30 8.28
C ALA A 64 -2.21 12.45 9.31
N GLY A 65 -1.67 13.66 9.45
CA GLY A 65 -0.53 13.93 10.33
C GLY A 65 0.85 13.68 9.71
N VAL A 66 0.94 13.21 8.47
CA VAL A 66 2.23 13.09 7.76
C VAL A 66 2.57 14.44 7.11
N PRO A 67 3.69 15.09 7.46
CA PRO A 67 4.07 16.36 6.86
C PRO A 67 4.30 16.23 5.36
N ALA A 68 3.73 17.17 4.58
CA ALA A 68 3.91 17.19 3.13
C ALA A 68 5.35 17.55 2.70
N LYS A 69 6.12 18.19 3.60
CA LYS A 69 7.50 18.60 3.37
C LYS A 69 8.32 18.35 4.62
N LEU A 70 9.54 17.83 4.44
CA LEU A 70 10.50 17.67 5.52
C LEU A 70 11.30 18.97 5.70
N LYS A 71 11.64 19.29 6.95
CA LYS A 71 12.62 20.33 7.29
C LYS A 71 13.89 19.63 7.77
N LYS A 72 15.04 19.98 7.19
CA LYS A 72 16.33 19.47 7.66
C LYS A 72 16.58 19.97 9.10
N VAL A 73 16.95 19.05 9.98
CA VAL A 73 17.32 19.34 11.37
C VAL A 73 18.69 18.71 11.65
N SER A 74 19.49 19.35 12.49
CA SER A 74 20.76 18.77 12.91
C SER A 74 20.48 17.56 13.80
N GLU A 75 21.09 16.43 13.51
CA GLU A 75 21.09 15.27 14.41
C GLU A 75 22.11 15.50 15.54
N LYS A 76 21.91 14.85 16.68
CA LYS A 76 22.89 14.87 17.78
C LYS A 76 24.04 13.94 17.42
N GLY A 77 25.14 14.53 16.93
CA GLY A 77 26.43 13.89 16.67
C GLY A 77 27.54 14.87 17.00
#